data_AF-A0A507R3W5-F1
#
_entry.id   AF-A0A507R3W5-F1
#
_cell.length_a   1.000
_cell.length_b   1.000
_cell.length_c   1.000
_cell.angle_alpha   90.00
_cell.angle_beta   90.00
_cell.angle_gamma   90.00
#
_symmetry.space_group_name_H-M   'P 1'
#
loop_
_entity.id
_entity.type
_entity.pdbx_description
1 polymer ?
#
loop_
_entity_poly.entity_id
_entity_poly.type
_entity_poly.pdbx_seq_one_letter_code
_entity_poly.pdbx_strand_id
1 'polypeptide(L)'
;MPADDFFIDGGVAPMIPEFFVLDFKTSYKFWTEILDFKVVFEREGYAYLRRGTVEFMIAQAHRHWATGPFDLPLGRGINFQIFVDDPDALAKKLVESGYPLFDDVKETWPTSGGVARGYRQFLVQGPEGYLLRFAKKLGVRPAEKDTAPPPASEDVTVPDKV
;
A
#
# COMPACT_ATOMS: atom_id res chain seq x y z
N MET A 1 2.83 -8.52 -36.17
CA MET A 1 3.47 -7.91 -34.98
C MET A 1 4.44 -8.94 -34.43
N PRO A 2 5.71 -8.59 -34.17
CA PRO A 2 6.66 -9.55 -33.63
C PRO A 2 6.33 -9.84 -32.15
N ALA A 3 6.60 -11.07 -31.72
CA ALA A 3 6.18 -11.64 -30.44
C ALA A 3 7.00 -11.17 -29.22
N ASP A 4 7.76 -10.08 -29.36
CA ASP A 4 8.75 -9.64 -28.37
C ASP A 4 8.27 -8.44 -27.51
N ASP A 5 7.06 -7.90 -27.77
CA ASP A 5 6.51 -6.72 -27.07
C ASP A 5 5.76 -7.05 -25.75
N PHE A 6 5.88 -8.27 -25.22
CA PHE A 6 5.27 -8.66 -23.94
C PHE A 6 6.18 -8.51 -22.73
N PHE A 7 7.29 -7.79 -22.86
CA PHE A 7 8.14 -7.48 -21.72
C PHE A 7 7.64 -6.23 -21.00
N ILE A 8 7.37 -6.40 -19.71
CA ILE A 8 7.24 -5.39 -18.67
C ILE A 8 8.62 -4.71 -18.45
N ASP A 9 9.39 -4.42 -19.52
CA ASP A 9 10.80 -4.00 -19.45
C ASP A 9 10.99 -2.51 -19.11
N GLY A 10 9.90 -1.80 -18.84
CA GLY A 10 9.98 -0.55 -18.10
C GLY A 10 10.31 -0.78 -16.62
N GLY A 11 9.93 -1.94 -16.06
CA GLY A 11 9.94 -2.27 -14.65
C GLY A 11 11.33 -2.47 -14.06
N VAL A 12 11.56 -1.96 -12.85
CA VAL A 12 12.83 -2.15 -12.12
C VAL A 12 12.66 -2.96 -10.83
N ALA A 13 11.43 -3.27 -10.42
CA ALA A 13 11.18 -4.02 -9.20
C ALA A 13 11.24 -5.54 -9.46
N PRO A 14 11.97 -6.32 -8.62
CA PRO A 14 12.04 -7.79 -8.76
C PRO A 14 10.74 -8.50 -8.36
N MET A 15 9.74 -7.76 -7.88
CA MET A 15 8.40 -8.23 -7.55
C MET A 15 7.40 -7.09 -7.78
N ILE A 16 6.35 -7.35 -8.55
CA ILE A 16 5.30 -6.38 -8.88
C ILE A 16 3.95 -7.00 -8.51
N PRO A 17 3.33 -6.60 -7.38
CA PRO A 17 2.00 -7.04 -7.03
C PRO A 17 0.96 -6.55 -8.02
N GLU A 18 -0.04 -7.37 -8.32
CA GLU A 18 -1.24 -6.98 -9.08
C GLU A 18 -2.45 -6.93 -8.15
N PHE A 19 -3.12 -5.78 -8.09
CA PHE A 19 -4.32 -5.58 -7.29
C PHE A 19 -5.55 -5.60 -8.18
N PHE A 20 -6.45 -6.53 -7.90
CA PHE A 20 -7.78 -6.48 -8.48
C PHE A 20 -8.60 -5.37 -7.83
N VAL A 21 -9.23 -4.55 -8.65
CA VAL A 21 -10.04 -3.41 -8.24
C VAL A 21 -11.47 -3.56 -8.77
N LEU A 22 -12.47 -3.13 -8.00
CA LEU A 22 -13.88 -3.31 -8.36
C LEU A 22 -14.39 -2.19 -9.26
N ASP A 23 -13.87 -0.98 -9.09
CA ASP A 23 -14.09 0.15 -9.99
C ASP A 23 -12.73 0.71 -10.43
N PHE A 24 -12.31 0.34 -11.63
CA PHE A 24 -11.03 0.78 -12.18
C PHE A 24 -10.88 2.29 -12.23
N LYS A 25 -11.94 3.06 -12.55
CA LYS A 25 -11.83 4.52 -12.66
C LYS A 25 -11.58 5.16 -11.29
N THR A 26 -12.29 4.70 -10.27
CA THR A 26 -12.12 5.17 -8.90
C THR A 26 -10.73 4.84 -8.37
N SER A 27 -10.30 3.58 -8.54
CA SER A 27 -8.97 3.14 -8.16
C SER A 27 -7.85 3.86 -8.91
N TYR A 28 -7.99 4.02 -10.23
CA TYR A 28 -7.01 4.71 -11.06
C TYR A 28 -6.74 6.13 -10.55
N LYS A 29 -7.79 6.90 -10.22
CA LYS A 29 -7.64 8.24 -9.63
C LYS A 29 -6.96 8.20 -8.26
N PHE A 30 -7.36 7.28 -7.38
CA PHE A 30 -6.74 7.12 -6.07
C PHE A 30 -5.22 6.90 -6.19
N TRP A 31 -4.79 5.97 -7.04
CA TRP A 31 -3.38 5.67 -7.18
C TRP A 31 -2.59 6.77 -7.90
N THR A 32 -3.14 7.36 -8.96
CA THR A 32 -2.41 8.31 -9.81
C THR A 32 -2.49 9.76 -9.33
N GLU A 33 -3.68 10.22 -8.95
CA GLU A 33 -3.94 11.62 -8.60
C GLU A 33 -3.68 11.89 -7.12
N ILE A 34 -4.00 10.94 -6.24
CA ILE A 34 -3.87 11.13 -4.78
C ILE A 34 -2.53 10.60 -4.27
N LEU A 35 -2.18 9.36 -4.59
CA LEU A 35 -0.93 8.74 -4.13
C LEU A 35 0.30 9.07 -5.00
N ASP A 36 0.12 9.85 -6.06
CA ASP A 36 1.18 10.33 -6.97
C ASP A 36 1.95 9.21 -7.70
N PHE A 37 1.31 8.06 -7.94
CA PHE A 37 1.88 7.06 -8.83
C PHE A 37 1.81 7.52 -10.29
N LYS A 38 2.88 7.26 -11.03
CA LYS A 38 2.97 7.52 -12.46
C LYS A 38 2.58 6.28 -13.24
N VAL A 39 1.84 6.48 -14.32
CA VAL A 39 1.51 5.40 -15.26
C VAL A 39 2.74 5.07 -16.09
N VAL A 40 3.18 3.83 -16.00
CA VAL A 40 4.22 3.25 -16.87
C VAL A 40 3.59 2.77 -18.16
N PHE A 41 2.44 2.09 -18.05
CA PHE A 41 1.66 1.57 -19.16
C PHE A 41 0.20 1.42 -18.73
N GLU A 42 -0.75 1.68 -19.62
CA GLU A 42 -2.16 1.45 -19.37
C GLU A 42 -2.89 0.92 -20.60
N ARG A 43 -3.98 0.20 -20.34
CA ARG A 43 -4.98 -0.21 -21.33
C ARG A 43 -6.34 -0.24 -20.63
N GLU A 44 -7.39 -0.57 -21.38
CA GLU A 44 -8.74 -0.62 -20.80
C GLU A 44 -8.79 -1.55 -19.57
N GLY A 45 -9.16 -0.98 -18.42
CA GLY A 45 -9.29 -1.71 -17.15
C GLY A 45 -7.98 -2.17 -16.52
N TYR A 46 -6.82 -1.66 -16.95
CA TYR A 46 -5.53 -2.08 -16.41
C TYR A 46 -4.50 -0.94 -16.45
N ALA A 47 -3.74 -0.78 -15.37
CA ALA A 47 -2.62 0.15 -15.32
C ALA A 47 -1.43 -0.43 -14.55
N TYR A 48 -0.24 -0.24 -15.11
CA TYR A 48 1.03 -0.47 -14.45
C TYR A 48 1.57 0.85 -13.93
N LEU A 49 1.83 0.91 -12.63
CA LEU A 49 2.04 2.12 -11.87
C LEU A 49 3.38 2.11 -11.12
N ARG A 50 4.04 3.27 -11.07
CA ARG A 50 5.35 3.46 -10.41
C ARG A 50 5.39 4.72 -9.54
N ARG A 51 6.03 4.61 -8.38
CA ARG A 51 6.47 5.74 -7.55
C ARG A 51 7.86 5.47 -6.99
N GLY A 52 8.85 6.20 -7.49
CA GLY A 52 10.26 5.88 -7.21
C GLY A 52 10.59 4.48 -7.72
N THR A 53 11.00 3.59 -6.81
CA THR A 53 11.27 2.18 -7.09
C THR A 53 10.13 1.24 -6.72
N VAL A 54 9.01 1.77 -6.21
CA VAL A 54 7.82 0.97 -5.88
C VAL A 54 6.93 0.87 -7.10
N GLU A 55 6.53 -0.35 -7.41
CA GLU A 55 5.82 -0.72 -8.62
C GLU A 55 4.68 -1.68 -8.27
N PHE A 56 3.52 -1.47 -8.89
CA PHE A 56 2.38 -2.38 -8.81
C PHE A 56 1.49 -2.23 -10.04
N MET A 57 0.61 -3.20 -10.24
CA MET A 57 -0.40 -3.20 -11.28
C MET A 57 -1.77 -3.11 -10.63
N ILE A 58 -2.70 -2.41 -11.27
CA ILE A 58 -4.13 -2.47 -10.93
C ILE A 58 -4.90 -3.00 -12.13
N ALA A 59 -5.82 -3.92 -11.88
CA ALA A 59 -6.63 -4.55 -12.92
C ALA A 59 -8.09 -4.61 -12.48
N GLN A 60 -9.01 -4.29 -13.38
CA GLN A 60 -10.43 -4.49 -13.16
C GLN A 60 -10.67 -5.97 -12.84
N ALA A 61 -11.33 -6.21 -11.71
CA ALA A 61 -11.56 -7.56 -11.20
C ALA A 61 -12.25 -8.45 -12.24
N HIS A 62 -11.65 -9.61 -12.51
CA HIS A 62 -12.20 -10.63 -13.40
C HIS A 62 -11.98 -12.03 -12.82
N ARG A 63 -12.75 -13.02 -13.29
CA ARG A 63 -12.72 -14.37 -12.70
C ARG A 63 -11.46 -15.19 -12.99
N HIS A 64 -10.65 -14.79 -13.98
CA HIS A 64 -9.59 -15.66 -14.52
C HIS A 64 -8.46 -16.00 -13.51
N TRP A 65 -8.22 -15.16 -12.50
CA TRP A 65 -7.26 -15.39 -11.40
C TRP A 65 -7.86 -15.20 -10.01
N ALA A 66 -9.19 -15.31 -9.90
CA ALA A 66 -9.85 -15.25 -8.60
C ALA A 66 -9.59 -16.55 -7.83
N THR A 67 -8.94 -16.45 -6.67
CA THR A 67 -8.77 -17.57 -5.72
C THR A 67 -9.93 -17.72 -4.75
N GLY A 68 -10.88 -16.77 -4.80
CA GLY A 68 -12.10 -16.72 -3.99
C GLY A 68 -12.98 -15.52 -4.41
N PRO A 69 -14.09 -15.26 -3.71
CA PRO A 69 -14.91 -14.09 -3.94
C PRO A 69 -14.16 -12.78 -3.69
N PHE A 70 -14.49 -11.73 -4.44
CA PHE A 70 -13.98 -10.38 -4.24
C PHE A 70 -14.83 -9.58 -3.23
N ASP A 71 -14.99 -10.11 -2.02
CA ASP A 71 -15.75 -9.45 -0.96
C ASP A 71 -14.94 -8.34 -0.31
N LEU A 72 -15.45 -7.10 -0.30
CA LEU A 72 -14.79 -5.96 0.35
C LEU A 72 -14.69 -6.14 1.88
N PRO A 73 -13.60 -5.71 2.53
CA PRO A 73 -12.36 -5.20 1.93
C PRO A 73 -11.52 -6.30 1.26
N LEU A 74 -10.95 -6.01 0.09
CA LEU A 74 -9.93 -6.83 -0.55
C LEU A 74 -8.59 -6.72 0.19
N GLY A 75 -7.70 -7.68 -0.04
CA GLY A 75 -6.36 -7.67 0.55
C GLY A 75 -6.30 -7.99 2.05
N ARG A 76 -7.35 -8.63 2.61
CA ARG A 76 -7.37 -9.06 4.03
C ARG A 76 -6.12 -9.89 4.36
N GLY A 77 -5.47 -9.55 5.48
CA GLY A 77 -4.26 -10.21 5.94
C GLY A 77 -2.95 -9.66 5.35
N ILE A 78 -3.01 -8.69 4.44
CA ILE A 78 -1.84 -8.08 3.81
C ILE A 78 -1.71 -6.61 4.21
N ASN A 79 -0.47 -6.15 4.43
CA ASN A 79 -0.15 -4.73 4.51
C ASN A 79 1.05 -4.44 3.59
N PHE A 80 0.98 -3.35 2.82
CA PHE A 80 2.07 -2.94 1.95
C PHE A 80 2.82 -1.77 2.58
N GLN A 81 4.06 -2.00 3.02
CA GLN A 81 4.91 -0.92 3.51
C GLN A 81 5.64 -0.25 2.34
N ILE A 82 5.42 1.05 2.18
CA ILE A 82 5.96 1.88 1.11
C ILE A 82 6.74 3.03 1.75
N PHE A 83 8.03 3.15 1.39
CA PHE A 83 8.85 4.26 1.87
C PHE A 83 8.60 5.53 1.06
N VAL A 84 8.48 6.67 1.76
CA VAL A 84 8.20 7.98 1.19
C VAL A 84 9.08 9.05 1.85
N ASP A 85 9.34 10.14 1.13
CA ASP A 85 10.17 11.23 1.64
C ASP A 85 9.46 12.09 2.69
N ASP A 86 8.15 12.27 2.54
CA ASP A 86 7.31 13.10 3.42
C ASP A 86 5.94 12.42 3.68
N PRO A 87 5.83 11.62 4.76
CA PRO A 87 4.57 10.99 5.15
C PRO A 87 3.49 12.02 5.55
N ASP A 88 3.89 13.14 6.15
CA ASP A 88 2.98 14.17 6.65
C ASP A 88 2.27 14.89 5.50
N ALA A 89 3.03 15.27 4.47
CA ALA A 89 2.47 15.89 3.26
C ALA A 89 1.50 14.96 2.52
N LEU A 90 1.86 13.67 2.38
CA LEU A 90 1.00 12.68 1.71
C LEU A 90 -0.28 12.41 2.51
N ALA A 91 -0.18 12.30 3.84
CA ALA A 91 -1.34 12.11 4.71
C ALA A 91 -2.30 13.30 4.64
N LYS A 92 -1.77 14.54 4.65
CA LYS A 92 -2.58 15.75 4.47
C LYS A 92 -3.34 15.73 3.14
N LYS A 93 -2.66 15.40 2.03
CA LYS A 93 -3.27 15.29 0.71
C LYS A 93 -4.41 14.26 0.65
N LEU A 94 -4.23 13.12 1.31
CA LEU A 94 -5.28 12.08 1.43
C LEU A 94 -6.52 12.62 2.15
N VAL A 95 -6.34 13.24 3.31
CA VAL A 95 -7.44 13.81 4.10
C VAL A 95 -8.16 14.91 3.33
N GLU A 96 -7.42 15.82 2.66
CA GLU A 96 -8.00 16.87 1.81
C GLU A 96 -8.77 16.32 0.61
N SER A 97 -8.41 15.12 0.14
CA SER A 97 -9.10 14.40 -0.93
C SER A 97 -10.26 13.53 -0.43
N GLY A 98 -10.59 13.59 0.86
CA GLY A 98 -11.69 12.84 1.48
C GLY A 98 -11.38 11.39 1.86
N TYR A 99 -10.11 10.99 1.88
CA TYR A 99 -9.70 9.65 2.30
C TYR A 99 -9.24 9.68 3.78
N PRO A 100 -10.00 9.05 4.70
CA PRO A 100 -9.60 9.00 6.11
C PRO A 100 -8.37 8.12 6.29
N LEU A 101 -7.54 8.48 7.28
CA LEU A 101 -6.42 7.64 7.67
C LEU A 101 -6.94 6.47 8.52
N PHE A 102 -6.49 5.27 8.22
CA PHE A 102 -6.79 4.07 9.03
C PHE A 102 -6.06 4.12 10.39
N ASP A 103 -4.90 4.78 10.40
CA ASP A 103 -4.08 5.07 11.57
C ASP A 103 -3.30 6.35 11.29
N ASP A 104 -3.41 7.33 12.19
CA ASP A 104 -2.85 8.68 11.99
C ASP A 104 -1.33 8.68 11.90
N VAL A 105 -0.80 9.78 11.35
CA VAL A 105 0.66 9.96 11.24
C VAL A 105 1.29 10.01 12.62
N LYS A 106 2.12 9.01 12.92
CA LYS A 106 2.83 8.88 14.19
C LYS A 106 4.29 8.50 14.02
N GLU A 107 5.07 8.86 15.02
CA GLU A 107 6.43 8.37 15.17
C GLU A 107 6.41 7.07 15.96
N THR A 108 7.13 6.06 15.50
CA THR A 108 7.28 4.77 16.19
C THR A 108 8.75 4.37 16.23
N TRP A 109 9.15 3.72 17.32
CA TRP A 109 10.48 3.18 17.52
C TRP A 109 10.42 1.71 17.95
N PRO A 110 9.86 0.79 17.13
CA PRO A 110 9.88 -0.62 17.44
C PRO A 110 11.31 -1.09 17.70
N THR A 111 11.47 -1.83 18.78
CA THR A 111 12.74 -2.34 19.30
C THR A 111 12.80 -3.85 19.15
N SER A 112 13.89 -4.36 18.58
CA SER A 112 14.16 -5.79 18.46
C SER A 112 15.65 -6.05 18.42
N GLY A 113 16.13 -7.00 19.23
CA GLY A 113 17.54 -7.38 19.28
C GLY A 113 18.45 -6.24 19.76
N GLY A 114 17.96 -5.45 20.72
CA GLY A 114 18.72 -4.33 21.29
C GLY A 114 18.81 -3.08 20.40
N VAL A 115 18.03 -3.03 19.30
CA VAL A 115 18.02 -1.90 18.36
C VAL A 115 16.60 -1.39 18.16
N ALA A 116 16.41 -0.09 18.36
CA ALA A 116 15.21 0.65 17.96
C ALA A 116 15.36 1.18 16.54
N ARG A 117 14.34 0.99 15.70
CA ARG A 117 14.27 1.52 14.33
C ARG A 117 13.17 2.56 14.25
N GLY A 118 13.51 3.80 13.94
CA GLY A 118 12.57 4.92 13.94
C GLY A 118 11.84 5.05 12.62
N TYR A 119 10.52 5.27 12.69
CA TYR A 119 9.66 5.53 11.55
C TYR A 119 8.67 6.65 11.83
N ARG A 120 8.56 7.63 10.93
CA ARG A 120 7.38 8.49 10.78
C ARG A 120 6.45 7.82 9.78
N GLN A 121 5.25 7.42 10.18
CA GLN A 121 4.38 6.59 9.34
C GLN A 121 2.90 6.79 9.62
N PHE A 122 2.06 6.40 8.67
CA PHE A 122 0.60 6.34 8.81
C PHE A 122 0.06 5.15 8.01
N LEU A 123 -1.23 4.82 8.19
CA LEU A 123 -1.93 3.83 7.38
C LEU A 123 -3.17 4.45 6.72
N VAL A 124 -3.47 3.96 5.51
CA VAL A 124 -4.69 4.27 4.78
C VAL A 124 -5.20 3.01 4.07
N GLN A 125 -6.51 2.89 3.91
CA GLN A 125 -7.11 1.88 3.06
C GLN A 125 -7.46 2.49 1.70
N GLY A 126 -7.10 1.79 0.62
CA GLY A 126 -7.57 2.15 -0.73
C GLY A 126 -9.08 1.93 -0.92
N PRO A 127 -9.64 2.30 -2.07
CA PRO A 127 -11.09 2.23 -2.33
C PRO A 127 -11.69 0.84 -2.10
N GLU A 128 -10.94 -0.22 -2.41
CA GLU A 128 -11.36 -1.60 -2.21
C GLU A 128 -10.86 -2.21 -0.90
N GLY A 129 -10.15 -1.46 -0.05
CA GLY A 129 -9.75 -1.92 1.29
C GLY A 129 -8.31 -2.43 1.44
N TYR A 130 -7.50 -2.42 0.36
CA TYR A 130 -6.07 -2.73 0.46
C TYR A 130 -5.38 -1.79 1.47
N LEU A 131 -4.72 -2.37 2.47
CA LEU A 131 -4.08 -1.61 3.54
C LEU A 131 -2.65 -1.20 3.14
N LEU A 132 -2.43 0.11 3.09
CA LEU A 132 -1.16 0.73 2.71
C LEU A 132 -0.54 1.43 3.91
N ARG A 133 0.75 1.17 4.15
CA ARG A 133 1.54 1.81 5.20
C ARG A 133 2.63 2.65 4.56
N PHE A 134 2.47 3.97 4.61
CA PHE A 134 3.50 4.89 4.14
C PHE A 134 4.42 5.28 5.30
N ALA A 135 5.73 5.20 5.09
CA ALA A 135 6.70 5.44 6.14
C ALA A 135 7.95 6.17 5.65
N LYS A 136 8.58 6.92 6.55
CA LYS A 136 9.94 7.46 6.39
C LYS A 136 10.82 6.90 7.50
N LYS A 137 12.03 6.45 7.15
CA LYS A 137 13.04 6.01 8.13
C LYS A 137 13.61 7.24 8.86
N LEU A 138 13.65 7.19 10.18
CA LEU A 138 14.23 8.24 11.03
C LEU A 138 15.63 7.89 11.55
N GLY A 139 16.06 6.64 11.34
CA GLY A 139 17.36 6.14 11.78
C GLY A 139 17.23 4.99 12.78
N VAL A 140 18.34 4.70 13.46
CA VAL A 140 18.44 3.62 14.45
C VAL A 140 19.09 4.11 15.73
N ARG A 141 18.71 3.54 16.88
CA ARG A 141 19.36 3.80 18.18
C ARG A 141 19.39 2.52 19.03
N PRO A 142 20.32 2.39 20.00
CA PRO A 142 20.30 1.29 20.95
C PRO A 142 18.98 1.23 21.75
N ALA A 143 18.58 0.03 22.15
CA ALA A 143 17.41 -0.21 23.00
C ALA A 143 17.72 -1.30 24.02
N GLU A 144 17.20 -1.14 25.24
CA GLU A 144 17.39 -2.11 26.32
C GLU A 144 16.29 -3.17 26.38
N LYS A 145 15.11 -2.86 25.85
CA LYS A 145 13.94 -3.73 25.88
C LYS A 145 13.30 -3.79 24.51
N ASP A 146 12.94 -5.00 24.11
CA ASP A 146 12.20 -5.25 22.89
C ASP A 146 10.74 -4.81 23.04
N THR A 147 10.16 -4.33 21.95
CA THR A 147 8.77 -3.89 21.91
C THR A 147 7.95 -5.16 21.89
N ALA A 148 7.03 -5.31 22.85
CA ALA A 148 6.14 -6.45 22.86
C ALA A 148 5.39 -6.51 21.52
N PRO A 149 5.24 -7.69 20.91
CA PRO A 149 4.34 -7.83 19.78
C PRO A 149 2.94 -7.36 20.23
N PRO A 150 2.15 -6.74 19.33
CA PRO A 150 0.77 -6.46 19.66
C PRO A 150 0.10 -7.76 20.14
N PRO A 151 -0.75 -7.71 21.17
CA PRO A 151 -1.41 -8.89 21.69
C PRO A 151 -2.12 -9.59 20.53
N ALA A 152 -1.98 -10.92 20.45
CA ALA A 152 -2.79 -11.70 19.53
C ALA A 152 -4.25 -11.43 19.90
N SER A 153 -5.06 -10.94 18.95
CA SER A 153 -6.47 -10.77 19.22
C SER A 153 -7.09 -12.17 19.32
N GLU A 154 -7.74 -12.48 20.44
CA GLU A 154 -8.44 -13.75 20.63
C GLU A 154 -9.59 -13.90 19.61
N ASP A 155 -10.10 -12.77 19.13
CA ASP A 155 -10.97 -12.66 17.95
C ASP A 155 -10.23 -11.97 16.80
N VAL A 156 -10.19 -12.60 15.63
CA VAL A 156 -9.75 -11.98 14.35
C VAL A 156 -10.88 -11.12 13.76
N THR A 157 -11.82 -10.65 14.59
CA THR A 157 -12.87 -9.75 14.13
C THR A 157 -12.25 -8.37 13.89
N VAL A 158 -12.41 -7.88 12.66
CA VAL A 158 -11.98 -6.53 12.29
C VAL A 158 -12.83 -5.57 13.12
N PRO A 159 -12.24 -4.71 13.97
CA PRO A 159 -13.03 -3.71 14.67
C PRO A 159 -13.72 -2.83 13.64
N ASP A 160 -14.98 -2.47 13.88
CA ASP A 160 -15.72 -1.49 13.07
C ASP A 160 -14.92 -0.18 13.05
N LYS A 161 -14.10 0.00 12.02
CA LYS A 161 -13.42 1.26 11.75
C LYS A 161 -14.21 1.97 10.66
N VAL A 162 -14.78 3.10 11.08
CA VAL A 162 -15.63 4.06 10.36
C VAL A 162 -15.07 4.41 8.99
#